data_AF-A0A5J5ASB2-F1
#
_entry.id   AF-A0A5J5ASB2-F1
#
_cell.length_a   1.000
_cell.length_b   1.000
_cell.length_c   1.000
_cell.angle_alpha   90.00
_cell.angle_beta   90.00
_cell.angle_gamma   90.00
#
_symmetry.space_group_name_H-M   'P 1'
#
loop_
_entity.id
_entity.type
_entity.pdbx_description
1 polymer ?
#
loop_
_entity_poly.entity_id
_entity_poly.type
_entity_poly.pdbx_seq_one_letter_code
_entity_poly.pdbx_strand_id
1 'polypeptide(L)'
;MSLKSFCKLIVVTVVLAMAVPGLALLPPKLHFLTEVGLISHALLLCYIENCFFNYSSIYYYGLEDDVMYPSYMVVLTTFVGLALVKSLSVDHRIGPKAVWILTCLYSSKLAMLFITSKAVLWVSAILLLAVSPPLLLYKDKSRTGSKMKPWQGYAHAGVVALSVWFCRETIFEALQWWNGRPPSDGLLLGFCILLTGLACAPIVALHFSHVMSSKRCLVLVVASASKPTWPSWLLIAAILLTLAAVTSIIPIKYIVELRTFYSIAMGIALGIYISAEYFLQAAILHALIVITMVCTSVFVVFTHFPSASSTKLLPWVFALLVALFPVTYLLEGQVRIKSILGDGVGDVGEDDNKLPTILAVEGARTSLLGLYAAIFMLIALEIKFELASLMQEKALERGGIRHSQSGQSSSASFPPKLRFMQQRRASTVPTFTIKRMAAEGAWMPAVGNVATVMCFAICLILNVNITGGSNRAIFFLAPILLLLNQDSDFVAGFGDKQRYFPVTVVISAYLILTALYSIWEDIWHGNAGWGLEIGGPDWFFAVKNVALLILTFPSHILFNRFVWSYTKQTDSMPLLTCPLNLPPIIMADVIKAKILGLLGIIYSLAQYLISRQQYISGLKYI
;
A
#
# COMPACT_ATOMS: atom_id res chain seq x y z
N MET A 1 21.09 -27.50 20.22
CA MET A 1 20.39 -27.94 21.44
C MET A 1 20.34 -29.46 21.44
N SER A 2 20.51 -30.15 22.57
CA SER A 2 20.39 -31.62 22.61
C SER A 2 18.91 -32.05 22.53
N LEU A 3 18.61 -33.15 21.84
CA LEU A 3 17.26 -33.69 21.69
C LEU A 3 16.56 -33.89 23.05
N LYS A 4 17.32 -34.34 24.06
CA LYS A 4 16.84 -34.50 25.44
C LYS A 4 16.35 -33.19 26.06
N SER A 5 17.08 -32.09 25.86
CA SER A 5 16.66 -30.78 26.37
C SER A 5 15.43 -30.27 25.61
N PHE A 6 15.37 -30.57 24.32
CA PHE A 6 14.26 -30.20 23.45
C PHE A 6 12.95 -30.89 23.85
N CYS A 7 12.96 -32.22 24.04
CA CYS A 7 11.79 -32.95 24.52
C CYS A 7 11.29 -32.43 25.87
N LYS A 8 12.20 -32.03 26.77
CA LYS A 8 11.83 -31.39 28.05
C LYS A 8 11.05 -30.09 27.84
N LEU A 9 11.47 -29.23 26.91
CA LEU A 9 10.76 -27.97 26.62
C LEU A 9 9.36 -28.22 26.04
N ILE A 10 9.21 -29.18 25.12
CA ILE A 10 7.88 -29.56 24.60
C ILE A 10 6.98 -30.02 25.74
N VAL A 11 7.47 -30.95 26.59
CA VAL A 11 6.68 -31.47 27.71
C VAL A 11 6.25 -30.34 28.64
N VAL A 12 7.15 -29.41 28.97
CA VAL A 12 6.81 -28.22 29.79
C VAL A 12 5.77 -27.35 29.09
N THR A 13 5.86 -27.16 27.77
CA THR A 13 4.86 -26.40 26.98
C THR A 13 3.48 -27.03 27.07
N VAL A 14 3.40 -28.35 26.91
CA VAL A 14 2.16 -29.13 26.93
C VAL A 14 1.55 -29.11 28.32
N VAL A 15 2.36 -29.27 29.36
CA VAL A 15 1.91 -29.16 30.76
C VAL A 15 1.35 -27.77 31.03
N LEU A 16 2.03 -26.69 30.60
CA LEU A 16 1.52 -25.32 30.70
C LEU A 16 0.20 -25.14 29.94
N ALA A 17 0.10 -25.66 28.71
CA ALA A 17 -1.11 -25.57 27.89
C ALA A 17 -2.31 -26.27 28.53
N MET A 18 -2.10 -27.38 29.24
CA MET A 18 -3.15 -28.08 29.99
C MET A 18 -3.49 -27.39 31.31
N ALA A 19 -2.49 -26.80 31.99
CA ALA A 19 -2.68 -26.17 33.28
C ALA A 19 -3.39 -24.81 33.20
N VAL A 20 -3.10 -23.99 32.17
CA VAL A 20 -3.63 -22.62 32.03
C VAL A 20 -5.17 -22.56 31.98
N PRO A 21 -5.89 -23.43 31.22
CA PRO A 21 -7.34 -23.48 31.26
C PRO A 21 -7.90 -23.83 32.66
N GLY A 22 -7.23 -24.73 33.39
CA GLY A 22 -7.62 -25.08 34.76
C GLY A 22 -7.41 -23.93 35.74
N LEU A 23 -6.31 -23.17 35.59
CA LEU A 23 -6.07 -21.95 36.36
C LEU A 23 -7.10 -20.86 36.05
N ALA A 24 -7.63 -20.80 34.83
CA ALA A 24 -8.64 -19.82 34.43
C ALA A 24 -10.03 -20.04 35.06
N LEU A 25 -10.25 -21.18 35.71
CA LEU A 25 -11.46 -21.48 36.50
C LEU A 25 -11.35 -21.03 37.97
N LEU A 26 -10.16 -20.60 38.41
CA LEU A 26 -9.94 -20.15 39.78
C LEU A 26 -10.58 -18.78 40.05
N PRO A 27 -10.91 -18.47 41.32
CA PRO A 27 -11.51 -17.20 41.70
C PRO A 27 -10.66 -15.99 41.28
N PRO A 28 -11.28 -14.82 41.07
CA PRO A 28 -10.66 -13.71 40.38
C PRO A 28 -9.42 -13.12 41.06
N LYS A 29 -9.22 -13.40 42.36
CA LYS A 29 -8.00 -13.04 43.11
C LYS A 29 -6.75 -13.76 42.59
N LEU A 30 -6.91 -14.86 41.86
CA LEU A 30 -5.83 -15.67 41.30
C LEU A 30 -5.64 -15.48 39.78
N HIS A 31 -6.32 -14.50 39.16
CA HIS A 31 -6.12 -14.19 37.72
C HIS A 31 -4.65 -13.90 37.37
N PHE A 32 -3.87 -13.34 38.29
CA PHE A 32 -2.44 -13.12 38.06
C PHE A 32 -1.68 -14.41 37.71
N LEU A 33 -2.04 -15.57 38.30
CA LEU A 33 -1.44 -16.86 37.96
C LEU A 33 -1.77 -17.28 36.53
N THR A 34 -2.99 -16.98 36.07
CA THR A 34 -3.41 -17.24 34.69
C THR A 34 -2.63 -16.38 33.70
N GLU A 35 -2.40 -15.11 34.04
CA GLU A 35 -1.63 -14.18 33.20
C GLU A 35 -0.16 -14.59 33.11
N VAL A 36 0.47 -14.92 34.24
CA VAL A 36 1.85 -15.43 34.28
C VAL A 36 1.97 -16.77 33.54
N GLY A 37 0.98 -17.65 33.71
CA GLY A 37 0.90 -18.92 32.98
C GLY A 37 0.82 -18.72 31.46
N LEU A 38 -0.01 -17.77 31.00
CA LEU A 38 -0.14 -17.45 29.58
C LEU A 38 1.12 -16.81 29.00
N ILE A 39 1.74 -15.87 29.72
CA ILE A 39 2.98 -15.22 29.30
C ILE A 39 4.13 -16.23 29.25
N SER A 40 4.26 -17.11 30.26
CA SER A 40 5.29 -18.15 30.26
C SER A 40 5.09 -19.16 29.14
N HIS A 41 3.85 -19.58 28.87
CA HIS A 41 3.52 -20.43 27.73
C HIS A 41 3.90 -19.76 26.40
N ALA A 42 3.51 -18.49 26.20
CA ALA A 42 3.83 -17.75 24.97
C ALA A 42 5.35 -17.57 24.78
N LEU A 43 6.10 -17.24 25.84
CA LEU A 43 7.56 -17.13 25.80
C LEU A 43 8.22 -18.44 25.39
N LEU A 44 7.76 -19.56 25.96
CA LEU A 44 8.35 -20.87 25.72
C LEU A 44 8.00 -21.38 24.31
N LEU A 45 6.79 -21.08 23.82
CA LEU A 45 6.40 -21.32 22.44
C LEU A 45 7.24 -20.49 21.45
N CYS A 46 7.44 -19.19 21.70
CA CYS A 46 8.31 -18.35 20.89
C CYS A 46 9.76 -18.86 20.87
N TYR A 47 10.27 -19.34 22.00
CA TYR A 47 11.61 -19.93 22.08
C TYR A 47 11.73 -21.20 21.21
N ILE A 48 10.76 -22.13 21.33
CA ILE A 48 10.75 -23.38 20.56
C ILE A 48 10.64 -23.10 19.06
N GLU A 49 9.72 -22.22 18.65
CA GLU A 49 9.55 -21.87 17.24
C GLU A 49 10.80 -21.17 16.67
N ASN A 50 11.43 -20.26 17.43
CA ASN A 50 12.69 -19.63 17.01
C ASN A 50 13.80 -20.68 16.82
N CYS A 51 13.88 -21.70 17.66
CA CYS A 51 14.81 -22.80 17.48
C CYS A 51 14.50 -23.61 16.21
N PHE A 52 13.23 -23.94 15.97
CA PHE A 52 12.81 -24.72 14.81
C PHE A 52 13.04 -24.00 13.48
N PHE A 53 12.61 -22.75 13.40
CA PHE A 53 12.71 -21.93 12.20
C PHE A 53 14.19 -21.69 11.82
N ASN A 54 15.03 -21.31 12.80
CA ASN A 54 16.46 -21.13 12.55
C ASN A 54 17.18 -22.45 12.23
N TYR A 55 16.77 -23.58 12.80
CA TYR A 55 17.37 -24.88 12.49
C TYR A 55 17.07 -25.29 11.04
N SER A 56 15.82 -25.11 10.59
CA SER A 56 15.42 -25.36 9.20
C SER A 56 16.17 -24.45 8.22
N SER A 57 16.33 -23.17 8.55
CA SER A 57 16.96 -22.19 7.65
C SER A 57 18.48 -22.34 7.53
N ILE A 58 19.18 -22.83 8.56
CA ILE A 58 20.66 -22.88 8.60
C ILE A 58 21.20 -24.19 8.02
N TYR A 59 20.50 -25.31 8.15
CA TYR A 59 21.03 -26.63 7.80
C TYR A 59 20.47 -27.24 6.49
N TYR A 60 19.29 -26.79 6.03
CA TYR A 60 18.58 -27.38 4.88
C TYR A 60 18.52 -26.46 3.66
N TYR A 61 19.51 -25.58 3.45
CA TYR A 61 19.58 -24.71 2.27
C TYR A 61 19.97 -25.45 0.97
N GLY A 62 19.90 -26.78 0.92
CA GLY A 62 20.43 -27.58 -0.20
C GLY A 62 19.75 -28.92 -0.50
N LEU A 63 18.65 -29.27 0.18
CA LEU A 63 17.83 -30.44 -0.14
C LEU A 63 16.37 -29.97 -0.22
N GLU A 64 15.82 -29.93 -1.43
CA GLU A 64 14.61 -29.16 -1.79
C GLU A 64 13.30 -29.65 -1.16
N ASP A 65 13.27 -30.76 -0.42
CA ASP A 65 12.01 -31.42 -0.05
C ASP A 65 11.65 -31.48 1.44
N ASP A 66 12.56 -31.21 2.39
CA ASP A 66 12.29 -31.41 3.84
C ASP A 66 12.45 -30.14 4.68
N VAL A 67 11.58 -29.14 4.45
CA VAL A 67 11.43 -27.98 5.37
C VAL A 67 10.76 -28.44 6.67
N MET A 68 11.56 -28.69 7.70
CA MET A 68 11.10 -29.22 8.98
C MET A 68 10.09 -28.32 9.72
N TYR A 69 10.14 -27.00 9.53
CA TYR A 69 9.16 -26.06 10.11
C TYR A 69 8.76 -24.96 9.11
N PRO A 70 7.62 -25.12 8.42
CA PRO A 70 7.23 -24.20 7.35
C PRO A 70 6.88 -22.79 7.82
N SER A 71 7.20 -21.79 6.99
CA SER A 71 6.89 -20.37 7.27
C SER A 71 5.40 -20.10 7.52
N TYR A 72 4.49 -20.85 6.87
CA TYR A 72 3.05 -20.70 7.09
C TYR A 72 2.61 -21.12 8.50
N MET A 73 3.36 -22.00 9.18
CA MET A 73 3.05 -22.37 10.57
C MET A 73 3.33 -21.20 11.52
N VAL A 74 4.44 -20.47 11.33
CA VAL A 74 4.74 -19.24 12.10
C VAL A 74 3.62 -18.22 11.92
N VAL A 75 3.16 -18.02 10.68
CA VAL A 75 2.07 -17.11 10.35
C VAL A 75 0.78 -17.53 11.06
N LEU A 76 0.43 -18.82 10.96
CA LEU A 76 -0.78 -19.38 11.57
C LEU A 76 -0.75 -19.24 13.10
N THR A 77 0.32 -19.68 13.77
CA THR A 77 0.40 -19.63 15.24
C THR A 77 0.43 -18.20 15.77
N THR A 78 0.98 -17.26 14.98
CA THR A 78 0.93 -15.83 15.30
C THR A 78 -0.48 -15.28 15.23
N PHE A 79 -1.20 -15.50 14.13
CA PHE A 79 -2.58 -15.00 13.98
C PHE A 79 -3.55 -15.64 14.97
N VAL A 80 -3.42 -16.95 15.20
CA VAL A 80 -4.22 -17.66 16.21
C VAL A 80 -3.91 -17.11 17.61
N GLY A 81 -2.63 -16.92 17.94
CA GLY A 81 -2.23 -16.32 19.23
C GLY A 81 -2.83 -14.93 19.44
N LEU A 82 -2.74 -14.05 18.42
CA LEU A 82 -3.32 -12.70 18.49
C LEU A 82 -4.86 -12.71 18.58
N ALA A 83 -5.53 -13.62 17.86
CA ALA A 83 -6.98 -13.78 17.92
C ALA A 83 -7.44 -14.26 19.30
N LEU A 84 -6.68 -15.18 19.92
CA LEU A 84 -6.95 -15.67 21.28
C LEU A 84 -6.73 -14.58 22.33
N VAL A 85 -5.64 -13.81 22.24
CA VAL A 85 -5.40 -12.65 23.13
C VAL A 85 -6.53 -11.64 23.02
N LYS A 86 -7.00 -11.34 21.81
CA LYS A 86 -8.13 -10.44 21.59
C LYS A 86 -9.42 -10.99 22.21
N SER A 87 -9.71 -12.28 22.03
CA SER A 87 -10.91 -12.90 22.57
C SER A 87 -10.89 -12.91 24.10
N LEU A 88 -9.77 -13.31 24.72
CA LEU A 88 -9.59 -13.30 26.17
C LEU A 88 -9.66 -11.88 26.77
N SER A 89 -9.20 -10.87 26.02
CA SER A 89 -9.31 -9.47 26.39
C SER A 89 -10.75 -8.96 26.36
N VAL A 90 -11.54 -9.34 25.35
CA VAL A 90 -12.97 -8.98 25.24
C VAL A 90 -13.77 -9.64 26.37
N ASP A 91 -13.41 -10.87 26.74
CA ASP A 91 -14.05 -11.60 27.85
C ASP A 91 -13.58 -11.14 29.24
N HIS A 92 -12.71 -10.13 29.32
CA HIS A 92 -12.16 -9.58 30.57
C HIS A 92 -11.45 -10.63 31.46
N ARG A 93 -10.95 -11.73 30.85
CA ARG A 93 -10.26 -12.81 31.57
C ARG A 93 -8.77 -12.52 31.81
N ILE A 94 -8.20 -11.59 31.06
CA ILE A 94 -6.81 -11.17 31.14
C ILE A 94 -6.73 -9.64 31.26
N GLY A 95 -5.82 -9.16 32.11
CA GLY A 95 -5.59 -7.74 32.33
C GLY A 95 -4.86 -7.05 31.16
N PRO A 96 -4.93 -5.71 31.10
CA PRO A 96 -4.35 -4.93 29.99
C PRO A 96 -2.83 -5.06 29.89
N LYS A 97 -2.14 -5.31 31.01
CA LYS A 97 -0.69 -5.56 31.03
C LYS A 97 -0.32 -6.87 30.34
N ALA A 98 -1.07 -7.94 30.61
CA ALA A 98 -0.86 -9.24 29.99
C ALA A 98 -1.19 -9.21 28.49
N VAL A 99 -2.30 -8.56 28.11
CA VAL A 99 -2.67 -8.35 26.69
C VAL A 99 -1.54 -7.65 25.94
N TRP A 100 -0.97 -6.59 26.51
CA TRP A 100 0.14 -5.86 25.93
C TRP A 100 1.37 -6.74 25.71
N ILE A 101 1.83 -7.46 26.74
CA ILE A 101 3.00 -8.35 26.65
C ILE A 101 2.78 -9.45 25.61
N LEU A 102 1.63 -10.12 25.64
CA LEU A 102 1.31 -11.22 24.71
C LEU A 102 1.21 -10.72 23.27
N THR A 103 0.62 -9.55 23.05
CA THR A 103 0.53 -8.94 21.71
C THR A 103 1.92 -8.66 21.14
N CYS A 104 2.85 -8.15 21.96
CA CYS A 104 4.23 -7.93 21.56
C CYS A 104 4.97 -9.24 21.24
N LEU A 105 4.82 -10.27 22.09
CA LEU A 105 5.47 -11.58 21.91
C LEU A 105 4.97 -12.34 20.68
N TYR A 106 3.67 -12.31 20.39
CA TYR A 106 3.16 -12.96 19.18
C TYR A 106 3.52 -12.16 17.93
N SER A 107 3.44 -10.83 17.97
CA SER A 107 3.78 -10.00 16.80
C SER A 107 5.27 -10.06 16.45
N SER A 108 6.15 -10.26 17.43
CA SER A 108 7.60 -10.38 17.20
C SER A 108 7.97 -11.62 16.37
N LYS A 109 7.13 -12.67 16.37
CA LYS A 109 7.34 -13.88 15.56
C LYS A 109 7.39 -13.59 14.06
N LEU A 110 6.64 -12.58 13.59
CA LEU A 110 6.65 -12.21 12.17
C LEU A 110 8.02 -11.73 11.70
N ALA A 111 8.85 -11.19 12.60
CA ALA A 111 10.20 -10.74 12.25
C ALA A 111 11.10 -11.89 11.78
N MET A 112 10.86 -13.12 12.25
CA MET A 112 11.61 -14.31 11.81
C MET A 112 11.43 -14.60 10.32
N LEU A 113 10.30 -14.19 9.72
CA LEU A 113 10.03 -14.41 8.30
C LEU A 113 10.85 -13.51 7.38
N PHE A 114 11.36 -12.39 7.91
CA PHE A 114 12.07 -11.38 7.12
C PHE A 114 13.59 -11.46 7.32
N ILE A 115 14.06 -11.77 8.52
CA ILE A 115 15.49 -11.79 8.84
C ILE A 115 15.84 -13.12 9.50
N THR A 116 16.74 -13.86 8.86
CA THR A 116 17.27 -15.14 9.33
C THR A 116 18.43 -14.90 10.30
N SER A 117 18.15 -14.43 11.51
CA SER A 117 19.17 -14.30 12.57
C SER A 117 18.64 -14.82 13.91
N LYS A 118 19.54 -15.48 14.66
CA LYS A 118 19.20 -16.25 15.88
C LYS A 118 18.56 -15.39 16.98
N ALA A 119 18.86 -14.09 16.97
CA ALA A 119 18.40 -13.14 17.97
C ALA A 119 17.17 -12.32 17.54
N VAL A 120 16.72 -12.42 16.28
CA VAL A 120 15.71 -11.52 15.68
C VAL A 120 14.39 -11.53 16.44
N LEU A 121 13.90 -12.70 16.86
CA LEU A 121 12.66 -12.79 17.63
C LEU A 121 12.74 -12.04 18.97
N TRP A 122 13.88 -12.15 19.67
CA TRP A 122 14.05 -11.55 20.99
C TRP A 122 14.27 -10.04 20.90
N VAL A 123 15.07 -9.62 19.92
CA VAL A 123 15.31 -8.20 19.61
C VAL A 123 14.00 -7.51 19.24
N SER A 124 13.23 -8.10 18.33
CA SER A 124 11.92 -7.54 17.93
C SER A 124 10.91 -7.53 19.09
N ALA A 125 10.92 -8.54 19.97
CA ALA A 125 10.09 -8.54 21.17
C ALA A 125 10.47 -7.41 22.14
N ILE A 126 11.76 -7.19 22.40
CA ILE A 126 12.26 -6.10 23.27
C ILE A 126 11.89 -4.74 22.67
N LEU A 127 12.11 -4.55 21.37
CA LEU A 127 11.79 -3.30 20.69
C LEU A 127 10.28 -3.02 20.71
N LEU A 128 9.44 -4.02 20.43
CA LEU A 128 7.99 -3.89 20.49
C LEU A 128 7.51 -3.57 21.92
N LEU A 129 8.08 -4.19 22.95
CA LEU A 129 7.81 -3.85 24.35
C LEU A 129 8.26 -2.43 24.70
N ALA A 130 9.33 -1.90 24.11
CA ALA A 130 9.75 -0.53 24.37
C ALA A 130 8.81 0.51 23.73
N VAL A 131 8.32 0.25 22.51
CA VAL A 131 7.61 1.24 21.67
C VAL A 131 6.09 1.23 21.85
N SER A 132 5.50 0.07 22.14
CA SER A 132 4.04 -0.10 22.19
C SER A 132 3.29 0.35 23.47
N PRO A 133 3.91 0.63 24.64
CA PRO A 133 3.17 1.08 25.84
C PRO A 133 2.26 2.31 25.62
N PRO A 134 2.66 3.36 24.88
CA PRO A 134 1.81 4.51 24.57
C PRO A 134 0.55 4.15 23.77
N LEU A 135 0.59 3.07 23.00
CA LEU A 135 -0.50 2.64 22.11
C LEU A 135 -1.45 1.64 22.78
N LEU A 136 -0.89 0.72 23.57
CA LEU A 136 -1.62 -0.43 24.11
C LEU A 136 -1.88 -0.34 25.61
N LEU A 137 -0.98 0.27 26.38
CA LEU A 137 -1.07 0.31 27.84
C LEU A 137 -1.78 1.56 28.37
N TYR A 138 -1.45 2.73 27.81
CA TYR A 138 -1.96 4.03 28.29
C TYR A 138 -3.20 4.54 27.54
N LYS A 139 -3.83 3.70 26.70
CA LYS A 139 -5.04 4.06 25.96
C LYS A 139 -6.26 4.09 26.88
N ASP A 140 -6.44 5.19 27.61
CA ASP A 140 -7.69 5.46 28.32
C ASP A 140 -8.82 5.71 27.32
N LYS A 141 -9.76 4.77 27.22
CA LYS A 141 -10.94 4.87 26.33
C LYS A 141 -11.90 6.02 26.70
N SER A 142 -11.77 6.60 27.89
CA SER A 142 -12.72 7.59 28.44
C SER A 142 -12.26 9.05 28.36
N ARG A 143 -10.98 9.32 28.08
CA ARG A 143 -10.45 10.69 27.95
C ARG A 143 -9.53 10.81 26.74
N THR A 144 -9.99 11.55 25.74
CA THR A 144 -9.16 12.14 24.68
C THR A 144 -8.08 13.02 25.33
N GLY A 145 -6.92 12.42 25.61
CA GLY A 145 -5.75 13.11 26.17
C GLY A 145 -5.46 12.76 27.63
N SER A 146 -5.20 11.49 27.94
CA SER A 146 -4.52 11.13 29.19
C SER A 146 -3.12 11.75 29.15
N LYS A 147 -2.90 12.80 29.95
CA LYS A 147 -1.64 13.56 29.98
C LYS A 147 -0.62 12.78 30.80
N MET A 148 0.35 12.16 30.14
CA MET A 148 1.46 11.50 30.83
C MET A 148 2.39 12.55 31.45
N LYS A 149 2.93 12.29 32.65
CA LYS A 149 3.85 13.24 33.28
C LYS A 149 5.15 13.36 32.46
N PRO A 150 5.78 14.56 32.37
CA PRO A 150 7.01 14.73 31.60
C PRO A 150 8.13 13.74 31.97
N TRP A 151 8.34 13.48 33.26
CA TRP A 151 9.32 12.48 33.74
C TRP A 151 9.08 11.07 33.18
N GLN A 152 7.81 10.64 33.11
CA GLN A 152 7.48 9.34 32.53
C GLN A 152 7.82 9.32 31.02
N GLY A 153 7.58 10.44 30.32
CA GLY A 153 7.97 10.60 28.91
C GLY A 153 9.47 10.45 28.69
N TYR A 154 10.29 11.10 29.53
CA TYR A 154 11.74 10.96 29.49
C TYR A 154 12.21 9.54 29.84
N ALA A 155 11.60 8.89 30.83
CA ALA A 155 11.90 7.51 31.17
C ALA A 155 11.60 6.56 30.01
N HIS A 156 10.45 6.71 29.33
CA HIS A 156 10.11 5.91 28.15
C HIS A 156 11.07 6.16 26.99
N ALA A 157 11.43 7.42 26.71
CA ALA A 157 12.43 7.75 25.70
C ALA A 157 13.79 7.11 26.01
N GLY A 158 14.21 7.10 27.28
CA GLY A 158 15.42 6.40 27.73
C GLY A 158 15.36 4.89 27.51
N VAL A 159 14.24 4.25 27.85
CA VAL A 159 14.02 2.81 27.60
C VAL A 159 14.05 2.48 26.10
N VAL A 160 13.44 3.33 25.27
CA VAL A 160 13.47 3.18 23.80
C VAL A 160 14.90 3.32 23.27
N ALA A 161 15.65 4.35 23.68
CA ALA A 161 17.04 4.54 23.25
C ALA A 161 17.93 3.36 23.67
N LEU A 162 17.79 2.88 24.90
CA LEU A 162 18.53 1.72 25.40
C LEU A 162 18.16 0.43 24.64
N SER A 163 16.88 0.27 24.31
CA SER A 163 16.41 -0.89 23.52
C SER A 163 16.96 -0.86 22.10
N VAL A 164 16.92 0.29 21.41
CA VAL A 164 17.51 0.45 20.07
C VAL A 164 19.02 0.21 20.11
N TRP A 165 19.72 0.71 21.12
CA TRP A 165 21.16 0.49 21.30
C TRP A 165 21.51 -0.99 21.54
N PHE A 166 20.73 -1.70 22.34
CA PHE A 166 20.89 -3.13 22.58
C PHE A 166 20.62 -3.95 21.30
N CYS A 167 19.69 -3.48 20.46
CA CYS A 167 19.28 -4.11 19.22
C CYS A 167 20.17 -3.75 18.01
N ARG A 168 21.23 -2.95 18.21
CA ARG A 168 22.01 -2.36 17.10
C ARG A 168 22.60 -3.41 16.15
N GLU A 169 23.10 -4.53 16.67
CA GLU A 169 23.78 -5.53 15.83
C GLU A 169 22.81 -6.16 14.82
N THR A 170 21.61 -6.54 15.27
CA THR A 170 20.55 -7.04 14.38
C THR A 170 20.02 -5.98 13.43
N ILE A 171 19.99 -4.72 13.86
CA ILE A 171 19.63 -3.57 13.01
C ILE A 171 20.68 -3.40 11.90
N PHE A 172 21.96 -3.59 12.22
CA PHE A 172 23.08 -3.49 11.29
C PHE A 172 23.08 -4.67 10.31
N GLU A 173 22.82 -5.90 10.78
CA GLU A 173 22.62 -7.08 9.93
C GLU A 173 21.46 -6.87 8.94
N ALA A 174 20.34 -6.34 9.42
CA ALA A 174 19.19 -6.03 8.56
C ALA A 174 19.52 -4.97 7.51
N LEU A 175 20.27 -3.94 7.88
CA LEU A 175 20.68 -2.86 6.98
C LEU A 175 21.71 -3.34 5.96
N GLN A 176 22.63 -4.23 6.36
CA GLN A 176 23.59 -4.86 5.46
C GLN A 176 22.87 -5.80 4.47
N TRP A 177 21.89 -6.58 4.94
CA TRP A 177 21.06 -7.40 4.07
C TRP A 177 20.32 -6.56 3.02
N TRP A 178 19.76 -5.42 3.44
CA TRP A 178 19.05 -4.50 2.53
C TRP A 178 19.99 -3.83 1.51
N ASN A 179 21.17 -3.39 1.95
CA ASN A 179 22.08 -2.58 1.12
C ASN A 179 23.09 -3.43 0.32
N GLY A 180 23.20 -4.73 0.60
CA GLY A 180 24.15 -5.66 -0.03
C GLY A 180 25.64 -5.37 0.24
N ARG A 181 25.95 -4.34 1.03
CA ARG A 181 27.31 -3.90 1.40
C ARG A 181 27.36 -3.53 2.88
N PRO A 182 28.52 -3.69 3.55
CA PRO A 182 28.68 -3.26 4.93
C PRO A 182 28.47 -1.73 5.02
N PRO A 183 27.51 -1.25 5.82
CA PRO A 183 27.25 0.16 5.99
C PRO A 183 28.40 0.87 6.70
N SER A 184 28.68 2.13 6.33
CA SER A 184 29.68 2.95 7.04
C SER A 184 29.22 3.31 8.46
N ASP A 185 30.15 3.46 9.40
CA ASP A 185 29.86 3.79 10.82
C ASP A 185 28.94 5.00 11.01
N GLY A 186 29.08 6.04 10.19
CA GLY A 186 28.20 7.22 10.24
C GLY A 186 26.75 6.92 9.82
N LEU A 187 26.54 5.99 8.89
CA LEU A 187 25.21 5.54 8.46
C LEU A 187 24.58 4.64 9.54
N LEU A 188 25.38 3.81 10.21
CA LEU A 188 24.94 2.99 11.33
C LEU A 188 24.46 3.85 12.51
N LEU A 189 25.25 4.85 12.88
CA LEU A 189 24.89 5.80 13.93
C LEU A 189 23.65 6.61 13.56
N GLY A 190 23.60 7.13 12.33
CA GLY A 190 22.44 7.87 11.82
C GLY A 190 21.16 7.03 11.85
N PHE A 191 21.23 5.77 11.43
CA PHE A 191 20.08 4.86 11.44
C PHE A 191 19.60 4.54 12.86
N CYS A 192 20.50 4.34 13.82
CA CYS A 192 20.14 4.18 15.24
C CYS A 192 19.44 5.42 15.80
N ILE A 193 19.92 6.62 15.47
CA ILE A 193 19.31 7.88 15.90
C ILE A 193 17.90 8.03 15.27
N LEU A 194 17.77 7.74 13.98
CA LEU A 194 16.50 7.78 13.25
C LEU A 194 15.48 6.79 13.83
N LEU A 195 15.89 5.55 14.07
CA LEU A 195 15.03 4.53 14.68
C LEU A 195 14.59 4.92 16.09
N THR A 196 15.49 5.51 16.88
CA THR A 196 15.14 6.05 18.21
C THR A 196 14.09 7.16 18.11
N GLY A 197 14.25 8.07 17.14
CA GLY A 197 13.27 9.14 16.87
C GLY A 197 11.90 8.61 16.44
N LEU A 198 11.87 7.67 15.49
CA LEU A 198 10.64 7.01 15.03
C LEU A 198 9.95 6.23 16.16
N ALA A 199 10.73 5.50 16.95
CA ALA A 199 10.24 4.75 18.10
C ALA A 199 9.64 5.65 19.20
N CYS A 200 10.09 6.90 19.31
CA CYS A 200 9.52 7.89 20.22
C CYS A 200 8.27 8.61 19.66
N ALA A 201 7.94 8.46 18.38
CA ALA A 201 6.83 9.18 17.73
C ALA A 201 5.46 8.93 18.36
N PRO A 202 5.07 7.69 18.75
CA PRO A 202 3.79 7.46 19.42
C PRO A 202 3.64 8.19 20.75
N ILE A 203 4.75 8.36 21.49
CA ILE A 203 4.78 9.10 22.77
C ILE A 203 4.46 10.58 22.51
N VAL A 204 5.15 11.18 21.53
CA VAL A 204 5.01 12.60 21.20
C VAL A 204 3.65 12.89 20.58
N ALA A 205 3.18 12.04 19.66
CA ALA A 205 1.93 12.24 18.94
C ALA A 205 0.69 12.10 19.85
N LEU A 206 0.70 11.16 20.80
CA LEU A 206 -0.48 10.86 21.63
C LEU A 206 -0.49 11.62 22.96
N HIS A 207 0.68 11.80 23.60
CA HIS A 207 0.74 12.33 24.97
C HIS A 207 1.32 13.75 25.06
N PHE A 208 2.19 14.14 24.12
CA PHE A 208 2.86 15.45 24.11
C PHE A 208 2.53 16.29 22.86
N SER A 209 1.36 16.07 22.24
CA SER A 209 0.93 16.79 21.03
C SER A 209 0.82 18.30 21.23
N HIS A 210 0.64 18.75 22.48
CA HIS A 210 0.56 20.17 22.86
C HIS A 210 1.94 20.82 23.10
N VAL A 211 3.02 20.03 23.24
CA VAL A 211 4.36 20.53 23.56
C VAL A 211 5.16 20.68 22.27
N MET A 212 5.28 21.92 21.79
CA MET A 212 5.99 22.23 20.54
C MET A 212 7.47 21.81 20.57
N SER A 213 8.12 21.88 21.74
CA SER A 213 9.51 21.45 21.91
C SER A 213 9.71 19.95 21.66
N SER A 214 8.75 19.10 22.02
CA SER A 214 8.82 17.65 21.78
C SER A 214 8.69 17.30 20.30
N LYS A 215 7.82 18.01 19.57
CA LYS A 215 7.71 17.90 18.10
C LYS A 215 8.99 18.35 17.40
N ARG A 216 9.57 19.48 17.84
CA ARG A 216 10.83 20.02 17.30
C ARG A 216 12.00 19.09 17.56
N CYS A 217 12.10 18.51 18.75
CA CYS A 217 13.15 17.54 19.09
C CYS A 217 13.07 16.28 18.24
N LEU A 218 11.85 15.74 18.01
CA LEU A 218 11.67 14.57 17.15
C LEU A 218 12.11 14.85 15.70
N VAL A 219 11.80 16.04 15.18
CA VAL A 219 12.20 16.47 13.84
C VAL A 219 13.72 16.67 13.75
N LEU A 220 14.35 17.24 14.79
CA LEU A 220 15.80 17.39 14.86
C LEU A 220 16.52 16.04 14.87
N VAL A 221 15.98 15.06 15.60
CA VAL A 221 16.53 13.69 15.65
C VAL A 221 16.46 13.03 14.27
N VAL A 222 15.33 13.15 13.57
CA VAL A 222 15.18 12.66 12.18
C VAL A 222 16.12 13.39 11.22
N ALA A 223 16.31 14.70 11.38
CA ALA A 223 17.19 15.50 10.55
C ALA A 223 18.69 15.16 10.76
N SER A 224 19.10 14.88 11.99
CA SER A 224 20.49 14.58 12.36
C SER A 224 21.03 13.22 11.88
N ALA A 225 20.13 12.34 11.41
CA ALA A 225 20.47 11.00 10.95
C ALA A 225 21.06 10.93 9.54
N SER A 226 20.94 12.01 8.76
CA SER A 226 21.44 12.09 7.39
C SER A 226 22.92 12.49 7.44
N LYS A 227 23.81 11.81 6.71
CA LYS A 227 25.16 12.38 6.44
C LYS A 227 24.92 13.75 5.79
N PRO A 228 25.44 14.86 6.34
CA PRO A 228 25.09 16.18 5.87
C PRO A 228 25.80 16.43 4.53
N THR A 229 25.18 16.00 3.44
CA THR A 229 25.44 16.51 2.10
C THR A 229 24.63 17.80 1.92
N TRP A 230 25.12 18.74 1.12
CA TRP A 230 24.39 19.98 0.80
C TRP A 230 22.93 19.75 0.33
N PRO A 231 22.61 18.72 -0.49
CA PRO A 231 21.24 18.41 -0.87
C PRO A 231 20.36 17.95 0.30
N SER A 232 20.93 17.25 1.29
CA SER A 232 20.18 16.79 2.47
C SER A 232 19.63 17.97 3.29
N TRP A 233 20.31 19.12 3.30
CA TRP A 233 19.79 20.34 3.93
C TRP A 233 18.54 20.89 3.25
N LEU A 234 18.43 20.74 1.93
CA LEU A 234 17.23 21.14 1.18
C LEU A 234 16.05 20.22 1.50
N LEU A 235 16.30 18.91 1.66
CA LEU A 235 15.27 17.98 2.13
C LEU A 235 14.81 18.32 3.55
N ILE A 236 15.74 18.60 4.47
CA ILE A 236 15.42 19.03 5.83
C ILE A 236 14.60 20.33 5.82
N ALA A 237 15.00 21.31 5.00
CA ALA A 237 14.24 22.55 4.83
C ALA A 237 12.82 22.30 4.31
N ALA A 238 12.65 21.41 3.34
CA ALA A 238 11.36 21.01 2.79
C ALA A 238 10.46 20.34 3.87
N ILE A 239 11.02 19.46 4.70
CA ILE A 239 10.32 18.83 5.82
C ILE A 239 9.93 19.86 6.88
N LEU A 240 10.82 20.80 7.21
CA LEU A 240 10.52 21.86 8.16
C LEU A 240 9.44 22.82 7.64
N LEU A 241 9.47 23.15 6.35
CA LEU A 241 8.47 23.99 5.68
C LEU A 241 7.09 23.32 5.68
N THR A 242 6.99 22.03 5.32
CA THR A 242 5.72 21.27 5.41
C THR A 242 5.19 21.18 6.82
N LEU A 243 6.05 20.93 7.81
CA LEU A 243 5.62 20.91 9.19
C LEU A 243 5.14 22.29 9.67
N ALA A 244 5.83 23.37 9.29
CA ALA A 244 5.44 24.74 9.62
C ALA A 244 4.09 25.12 8.99
N ALA A 245 3.81 24.64 7.78
CA ALA A 245 2.53 24.80 7.10
C ALA A 245 1.40 24.05 7.84
N VAL A 246 1.59 22.77 8.14
CA VAL A 246 0.58 21.93 8.83
C VAL A 246 0.31 22.44 10.25
N THR A 247 1.35 22.90 10.96
CA THR A 247 1.21 23.44 12.32
C THR A 247 0.65 24.86 12.36
N SER A 248 0.24 25.43 11.22
CA SER A 248 -0.33 26.79 11.11
C SER A 248 0.57 27.89 11.67
N ILE A 249 1.88 27.65 11.80
CA ILE A 249 2.86 28.68 12.15
C ILE A 249 2.91 29.74 11.03
N ILE A 250 2.75 29.27 9.79
CA ILE A 250 2.66 30.11 8.60
C ILE A 250 1.17 30.22 8.21
N PRO A 251 0.58 31.42 8.11
CA PRO A 251 -0.85 31.61 7.79
C PRO A 251 -1.15 31.40 6.30
N ILE A 252 -0.78 30.24 5.75
CA ILE A 252 -0.92 29.84 4.33
C ILE A 252 -2.40 29.78 3.90
N LYS A 253 -3.29 29.49 4.85
CA LYS A 253 -4.73 29.40 4.61
C LYS A 253 -5.33 30.75 4.19
N TYR A 254 -4.84 31.86 4.74
CA TYR A 254 -5.48 33.17 4.59
C TYR A 254 -4.83 34.05 3.52
N ILE A 255 -3.53 33.89 3.27
CA ILE A 255 -2.77 34.75 2.35
C ILE A 255 -2.36 33.94 1.13
N VAL A 256 -2.89 34.31 -0.05
CA VAL A 256 -2.62 33.62 -1.32
C VAL A 256 -1.17 33.80 -1.77
N GLU A 257 -0.60 35.00 -1.64
CA GLU A 257 0.80 35.28 -1.99
C GLU A 257 1.80 34.49 -1.15
N LEU A 258 1.49 34.28 0.12
CA LEU A 258 2.33 33.47 1.00
C LEU A 258 2.25 31.98 0.62
N ARG A 259 1.08 31.54 0.14
CA ARG A 259 0.84 30.18 -0.35
C ARG A 259 1.57 29.91 -1.66
N THR A 260 1.55 30.85 -2.61
CA THR A 260 2.31 30.73 -3.86
C THR A 260 3.80 30.64 -3.56
N PHE A 261 4.34 31.58 -2.77
CA PHE A 261 5.75 31.59 -2.38
C PHE A 261 6.16 30.29 -1.67
N TYR A 262 5.35 29.84 -0.72
CA TYR A 262 5.56 28.58 -0.01
C TYR A 262 5.61 27.37 -0.96
N SER A 263 4.62 27.25 -1.85
CA SER A 263 4.53 26.11 -2.78
C SER A 263 5.72 26.08 -3.75
N ILE A 264 6.15 27.25 -4.25
CA ILE A 264 7.31 27.37 -5.13
C ILE A 264 8.60 27.02 -4.37
N ALA A 265 8.81 27.59 -3.18
CA ALA A 265 9.99 27.31 -2.36
C ALA A 265 10.12 25.81 -2.01
N MET A 266 9.00 25.17 -1.68
CA MET A 266 8.94 23.74 -1.42
C MET A 266 9.30 22.91 -2.66
N GLY A 267 8.74 23.25 -3.81
CA GLY A 267 9.00 22.58 -5.08
C GLY A 267 10.44 22.73 -5.54
N ILE A 268 11.04 23.91 -5.37
CA ILE A 268 12.45 24.17 -5.67
C ILE A 268 13.36 23.34 -4.75
N ALA A 269 13.11 23.35 -3.44
CA ALA A 269 13.93 22.61 -2.48
C ALA A 269 13.93 21.10 -2.76
N LEU A 270 12.74 20.51 -3.00
CA LEU A 270 12.62 19.11 -3.38
C LEU A 270 13.20 18.82 -4.76
N GLY A 271 12.97 19.69 -5.74
CA GLY A 271 13.47 19.54 -7.10
C GLY A 271 14.99 19.53 -7.15
N ILE A 272 15.65 20.48 -6.48
CA ILE A 272 17.12 20.53 -6.41
C ILE A 272 17.66 19.31 -5.66
N TYR A 273 17.01 18.89 -4.57
CA TYR A 273 17.41 17.69 -3.84
C TYR A 273 17.37 16.44 -4.73
N ILE A 274 16.24 16.15 -5.37
CA ILE A 274 16.07 14.97 -6.23
C ILE A 274 17.07 15.02 -7.38
N SER A 275 17.25 16.19 -7.99
CA SER A 275 18.14 16.31 -9.14
C SER A 275 19.61 16.15 -8.75
N ALA A 276 20.03 16.69 -7.59
CA ALA A 276 21.41 16.60 -7.13
C ALA A 276 21.79 15.20 -6.64
N GLU A 277 20.85 14.46 -6.03
CA GLU A 277 21.11 13.13 -5.47
C GLU A 277 21.01 12.02 -6.54
N TYR A 278 20.06 12.12 -7.47
CA TYR A 278 19.73 11.03 -8.39
C TYR A 278 20.13 11.27 -9.86
N PHE A 279 20.39 12.52 -10.27
CA PHE A 279 20.60 12.88 -11.69
C PHE A 279 21.85 13.75 -11.88
N LEU A 280 23.05 13.19 -11.78
CA LEU A 280 24.30 13.95 -11.65
C LEU A 280 24.88 14.63 -12.93
N GLN A 281 24.24 14.56 -14.11
CA GLN A 281 24.98 14.82 -15.36
C GLN A 281 24.36 15.76 -16.41
N ALA A 282 23.23 16.45 -16.17
CA ALA A 282 22.63 17.30 -17.22
C ALA A 282 21.86 18.53 -16.69
N ALA A 283 22.41 19.73 -16.87
CA ALA A 283 21.82 21.01 -16.42
C ALA A 283 20.37 21.23 -16.90
N ILE A 284 20.07 20.83 -18.14
CA ILE A 284 18.72 20.94 -18.72
C ILE A 284 17.75 19.99 -18.02
N LEU A 285 18.20 18.78 -17.67
CA LEU A 285 17.37 17.80 -16.96
C LEU A 285 17.09 18.27 -15.52
N HIS A 286 18.09 18.83 -14.83
CA HIS A 286 17.89 19.45 -13.51
C HIS A 286 16.81 20.54 -13.57
N ALA A 287 16.87 21.43 -14.56
CA ALA A 287 15.88 22.50 -14.73
C ALA A 287 14.47 21.93 -14.94
N LEU A 288 14.33 20.90 -15.78
CA LEU A 288 13.03 20.28 -16.04
C LEU A 288 12.49 19.56 -14.80
N ILE A 289 13.31 18.79 -14.07
CA ILE A 289 12.89 18.12 -12.84
C ILE A 289 12.46 19.17 -11.79
N VAL A 290 13.22 20.26 -11.63
CA VAL A 290 12.82 21.35 -10.73
C VAL A 290 11.48 21.96 -11.14
N ILE A 291 11.26 22.22 -12.44
CA ILE A 291 9.98 22.73 -12.94
C ILE A 291 8.85 21.73 -12.63
N THR A 292 9.06 20.43 -12.83
CA THR A 292 8.04 19.40 -12.55
C THR A 292 7.68 19.35 -11.06
N MET A 293 8.68 19.45 -10.18
CA MET A 293 8.46 19.46 -8.73
C MET A 293 7.77 20.74 -8.25
N VAL A 294 8.07 21.89 -8.87
CA VAL A 294 7.34 23.15 -8.62
C VAL A 294 5.90 23.06 -9.12
N CYS A 295 5.65 22.53 -10.32
CA CYS A 295 4.29 22.34 -10.82
C CYS A 295 3.49 21.41 -9.90
N THR A 296 4.12 20.33 -9.43
CA THR A 296 3.51 19.37 -8.50
C THR A 296 3.20 20.01 -7.16
N SER A 297 4.14 20.74 -6.55
CA SER A 297 3.91 21.38 -5.24
C SER A 297 2.87 22.49 -5.31
N VAL A 298 2.86 23.29 -6.39
CA VAL A 298 1.80 24.28 -6.64
C VAL A 298 0.47 23.56 -6.81
N PHE A 299 0.42 22.48 -7.57
CA PHE A 299 -0.82 21.74 -7.79
C PHE A 299 -1.41 21.26 -6.45
N VAL A 300 -0.62 20.54 -5.67
CA VAL A 300 -1.00 19.95 -4.36
C VAL A 300 -1.43 21.01 -3.34
N VAL A 301 -0.66 22.10 -3.22
CA VAL A 301 -1.00 23.12 -2.20
C VAL A 301 -2.29 23.86 -2.56
N PHE A 302 -2.57 24.08 -3.85
CA PHE A 302 -3.76 24.78 -4.32
C PHE A 302 -5.01 23.89 -4.46
N THR A 303 -4.85 22.56 -4.59
CA THR A 303 -5.95 21.60 -4.44
C THR A 303 -6.45 21.55 -3.00
N HIS A 304 -5.56 21.41 -2.02
CA HIS A 304 -5.93 21.38 -0.59
C HIS A 304 -6.42 22.74 -0.07
N PHE A 305 -5.89 23.85 -0.58
CA PHE A 305 -6.36 25.20 -0.25
C PHE A 305 -6.77 25.95 -1.53
N PRO A 306 -8.04 25.82 -1.97
CA PRO A 306 -8.50 26.48 -3.19
C PRO A 306 -8.50 28.02 -3.04
N SER A 307 -8.37 28.70 -4.18
CA SER A 307 -8.43 30.16 -4.33
C SER A 307 -9.27 30.50 -5.57
N ALA A 308 -9.82 31.72 -5.65
CA ALA A 308 -10.65 32.14 -6.78
C ALA A 308 -9.94 32.05 -8.15
N SER A 309 -8.62 32.21 -8.19
CA SER A 309 -7.79 32.05 -9.39
C SER A 309 -7.43 30.59 -9.69
N SER A 310 -7.43 29.73 -8.65
CA SER A 310 -6.97 28.35 -8.74
C SER A 310 -7.82 27.50 -9.68
N THR A 311 -9.14 27.67 -9.67
CA THR A 311 -10.08 26.87 -10.48
C THR A 311 -9.86 27.03 -12.00
N LYS A 312 -9.28 28.16 -12.44
CA LYS A 312 -8.94 28.40 -13.85
C LYS A 312 -7.52 27.95 -14.19
N LEU A 313 -6.55 28.17 -13.31
CA LEU A 313 -5.13 27.98 -13.59
C LEU A 313 -4.66 26.55 -13.35
N LEU A 314 -5.27 25.84 -12.40
CA LEU A 314 -4.83 24.52 -11.95
C LEU A 314 -4.93 23.41 -13.02
N PRO A 315 -5.96 23.37 -13.90
CA PRO A 315 -5.96 22.46 -15.05
C PRO A 315 -4.81 22.71 -16.03
N TRP A 316 -4.42 23.97 -16.23
CA TRP A 316 -3.28 24.31 -17.10
C TRP A 316 -1.95 23.91 -16.48
N VAL A 317 -1.79 24.04 -15.16
CA VAL A 317 -0.61 23.54 -14.44
C VAL A 317 -0.51 22.02 -14.56
N PHE A 318 -1.63 21.30 -14.45
CA PHE A 318 -1.65 19.86 -14.67
C PHE A 318 -1.34 19.48 -16.12
N ALA A 319 -1.89 20.20 -17.10
CA ALA A 319 -1.58 19.97 -18.51
C ALA A 319 -0.09 20.19 -18.80
N LEU A 320 0.53 21.21 -18.20
CA LEU A 320 1.97 21.44 -18.26
C LEU A 320 2.75 20.27 -17.64
N LEU A 321 2.34 19.77 -16.47
CA LEU A 321 2.97 18.62 -15.82
C LEU A 321 2.91 17.36 -16.71
N VAL A 322 1.77 17.09 -17.35
CA VAL A 322 1.59 15.97 -18.29
C VAL A 322 2.47 16.16 -19.54
N ALA A 323 2.60 17.39 -20.04
CA ALA A 323 3.44 17.70 -21.20
C ALA A 323 4.95 17.59 -20.89
N LEU A 324 5.37 17.89 -19.66
CA LEU A 324 6.76 17.78 -19.23
C LEU A 324 7.25 16.33 -19.19
N PHE A 325 6.34 15.36 -18.93
CA PHE A 325 6.69 13.94 -18.88
C PHE A 325 7.39 13.42 -20.16
N PRO A 326 6.77 13.43 -21.36
CA PRO A 326 7.41 12.93 -22.56
C PRO A 326 8.66 13.75 -22.93
N VAL A 327 8.66 15.06 -22.65
CA VAL A 327 9.82 15.93 -22.92
C VAL A 327 11.02 15.53 -22.07
N THR A 328 10.83 15.33 -20.76
CA THR A 328 11.89 14.88 -19.86
C THR A 328 12.40 13.50 -20.21
N TYR A 329 11.50 12.56 -20.53
CA TYR A 329 11.86 11.20 -20.89
C TYR A 329 12.68 11.11 -22.19
N LEU A 330 12.29 11.86 -23.24
CA LEU A 330 13.01 11.88 -24.51
C LEU A 330 14.36 12.62 -24.41
N LEU A 331 14.41 13.73 -23.69
CA LEU A 331 15.64 14.51 -23.51
C LEU A 331 16.69 13.76 -22.70
N GLU A 332 16.28 13.02 -21.66
CA GLU A 332 17.19 12.14 -20.93
C GLU A 332 17.84 11.12 -21.87
N GLY A 333 17.06 10.58 -22.81
CA GLY A 333 17.58 9.69 -23.84
C GLY A 333 18.57 10.35 -24.78
N GLN A 334 18.27 11.54 -25.30
CA GLN A 334 19.12 12.20 -26.29
C GLN A 334 20.40 12.80 -25.70
N VAL A 335 20.33 13.45 -24.54
CA VAL A 335 21.48 14.14 -23.93
C VAL A 335 22.58 13.14 -23.58
N ARG A 336 22.21 11.95 -23.09
CA ARG A 336 23.19 10.92 -22.73
C ARG A 336 23.74 10.19 -23.96
N ILE A 337 22.93 9.94 -25.00
CA ILE A 337 23.43 9.39 -26.28
C ILE A 337 24.40 10.38 -26.96
N LYS A 338 24.13 11.69 -26.90
CA LYS A 338 25.01 12.71 -27.49
C LYS A 338 26.31 12.91 -26.71
N SER A 339 26.29 12.83 -25.36
CA SER A 339 27.53 12.84 -24.58
C SER A 339 28.39 11.60 -24.86
N ILE A 340 27.78 10.46 -25.19
CA ILE A 340 28.47 9.22 -25.57
C ILE A 340 29.10 9.32 -26.97
N LEU A 341 28.38 9.87 -27.96
CA LEU A 341 28.89 10.06 -29.32
C LEU A 341 29.89 11.22 -29.48
N GLY A 342 29.87 12.18 -28.54
CA GLY A 342 30.76 13.33 -28.56
C GLY A 342 32.18 13.06 -28.04
N ASP A 343 32.38 11.98 -27.29
CA ASP A 343 33.65 11.69 -26.60
C ASP A 343 34.48 10.56 -27.27
N GLY A 344 34.01 10.01 -28.40
CA GLY A 344 34.61 8.82 -29.04
C GLY A 344 34.81 8.96 -30.55
N VAL A 345 35.76 9.80 -30.99
CA VAL A 345 36.30 9.78 -32.37
C VAL A 345 37.69 9.10 -32.43
N GLY A 346 38.11 8.40 -31.38
CA GLY A 346 39.28 7.54 -31.51
C GLY A 346 39.66 6.79 -30.25
N ASP A 347 39.10 5.60 -30.06
CA ASP A 347 39.90 4.45 -29.64
C ASP A 347 39.17 3.13 -29.94
N VAL A 348 39.88 2.18 -30.55
CA VAL A 348 39.33 0.92 -31.09
C VAL A 348 39.43 -0.20 -30.02
N GLY A 349 38.89 0.06 -28.83
CA GLY A 349 38.91 -0.88 -27.69
C GLY A 349 37.65 -0.91 -26.82
N GLU A 350 36.55 -0.33 -27.28
CA GLU A 350 35.51 0.26 -26.42
C GLU A 350 34.21 -0.56 -26.21
N ASP A 351 34.15 -1.86 -26.49
CA ASP A 351 32.88 -2.60 -26.35
C ASP A 351 32.51 -2.95 -24.89
N ASP A 352 33.48 -3.10 -24.00
CA ASP A 352 33.23 -3.45 -22.58
C ASP A 352 32.75 -2.25 -21.73
N ASN A 353 33.08 -1.00 -22.10
CA ASN A 353 32.64 0.21 -21.38
C ASN A 353 31.26 0.72 -21.81
N LYS A 354 30.72 0.22 -22.94
CA LYS A 354 29.39 0.60 -23.44
C LYS A 354 28.25 -0.05 -22.65
N LEU A 355 28.45 -1.27 -22.15
CA LEU A 355 27.43 -2.00 -21.39
C LEU A 355 27.07 -1.36 -20.04
N PRO A 356 28.02 -1.00 -19.15
CA PRO A 356 27.69 -0.37 -17.87
C PRO A 356 27.08 1.03 -18.04
N THR A 357 27.45 1.74 -19.11
CA THR A 357 26.94 3.08 -19.40
C THR A 357 25.51 3.04 -19.98
N ILE A 358 25.20 2.07 -20.85
CA ILE A 358 23.84 1.79 -21.32
C ILE A 358 22.93 1.39 -20.16
N LEU A 359 23.40 0.50 -19.27
CA LEU A 359 22.65 0.10 -18.07
C LEU A 359 22.39 1.29 -17.13
N ALA A 360 23.34 2.23 -17.01
CA ALA A 360 23.14 3.44 -16.24
C ALA A 360 22.11 4.41 -16.88
N VAL A 361 21.98 4.42 -18.22
CA VAL A 361 20.94 5.20 -18.92
C VAL A 361 19.57 4.61 -18.65
N GLU A 362 19.45 3.28 -18.77
CA GLU A 362 18.19 2.56 -18.55
C GLU A 362 17.76 2.66 -17.08
N GLY A 363 18.70 2.61 -16.14
CA GLY A 363 18.47 2.84 -14.71
C GLY A 363 17.94 4.25 -14.39
N ALA A 364 18.39 5.27 -15.13
CA ALA A 364 17.94 6.64 -14.92
C ALA A 364 16.56 6.90 -15.56
N ARG A 365 16.28 6.34 -16.74
CA ARG A 365 14.94 6.39 -17.35
C ARG A 365 13.89 5.69 -16.50
N THR A 366 14.23 4.55 -15.92
CA THR A 366 13.34 3.81 -15.00
C THR A 366 13.11 4.57 -13.71
N SER A 367 14.11 5.28 -13.17
CA SER A 367 13.92 6.15 -11.99
C SER A 367 13.05 7.37 -12.31
N LEU A 368 13.19 7.98 -13.49
CA LEU A 368 12.33 9.08 -13.96
C LEU A 368 10.88 8.62 -14.12
N LEU A 369 10.66 7.46 -14.74
CA LEU A 369 9.33 6.84 -14.83
C LEU A 369 8.74 6.61 -13.42
N GLY A 370 9.54 6.12 -12.48
CA GLY A 370 9.14 5.96 -11.08
C GLY A 370 8.72 7.27 -10.41
N LEU A 371 9.46 8.35 -10.63
CA LEU A 371 9.16 9.68 -10.10
C LEU A 371 7.81 10.19 -10.61
N TYR A 372 7.56 10.13 -11.92
CA TYR A 372 6.28 10.57 -12.49
C TYR A 372 5.12 9.68 -12.07
N ALA A 373 5.32 8.36 -11.96
CA ALA A 373 4.29 7.46 -11.42
C ALA A 373 3.88 7.86 -9.99
N ALA A 374 4.85 8.20 -9.13
CA ALA A 374 4.60 8.65 -7.77
C ALA A 374 3.87 10.00 -7.74
N ILE A 375 4.26 10.96 -8.59
CA ILE A 375 3.60 12.27 -8.71
C ILE A 375 2.14 12.11 -9.15
N PHE A 376 1.87 11.35 -10.21
CA PHE A 376 0.50 11.13 -10.69
C PHE A 376 -0.34 10.34 -9.68
N MET A 377 0.25 9.40 -8.94
CA MET A 377 -0.43 8.69 -7.87
C MET A 377 -0.83 9.63 -6.73
N LEU A 378 0.07 10.53 -6.33
CA LEU A 378 -0.19 11.52 -5.29
C LEU A 378 -1.33 12.46 -5.69
N ILE A 379 -1.30 12.99 -6.92
CA ILE A 379 -2.35 13.85 -7.48
C ILE A 379 -3.70 13.12 -7.54
N ALA A 380 -3.71 11.86 -8.00
CA ALA A 380 -4.92 11.05 -8.08
C ALA A 380 -5.55 10.82 -6.69
N LEU A 381 -4.73 10.49 -5.69
CA LEU A 381 -5.19 10.26 -4.32
C LEU A 381 -5.73 11.53 -3.69
N GLU A 382 -5.05 12.65 -3.87
CA GLU A 382 -5.46 13.94 -3.34
C GLU A 382 -6.80 14.39 -3.91
N ILE A 383 -6.96 14.33 -5.23
CA ILE A 383 -8.22 14.65 -5.89
C ILE A 383 -9.33 13.74 -5.37
N LYS A 384 -9.06 12.44 -5.19
CA LYS A 384 -10.04 11.50 -4.67
C LYS A 384 -10.46 11.85 -3.24
N PHE A 385 -9.50 12.21 -2.41
CA PHE A 385 -9.72 12.60 -1.01
C PHE A 385 -10.56 13.86 -0.92
N GLU A 386 -10.24 14.89 -1.71
CA GLU A 386 -10.97 16.16 -1.69
C GLU A 386 -12.37 16.05 -2.33
N LEU A 387 -12.53 15.24 -3.39
CA LEU A 387 -13.87 14.95 -3.90
C LEU A 387 -14.73 14.25 -2.85
N ALA A 388 -14.15 13.33 -2.07
CA ALA A 388 -14.86 12.63 -1.00
C ALA A 388 -15.23 13.56 0.17
N SER A 389 -14.32 14.48 0.56
CA SER A 389 -14.56 15.46 1.62
C SER A 389 -15.72 16.41 1.25
N LEU A 390 -15.70 16.95 0.04
CA LEU A 390 -16.75 17.83 -0.49
C LEU A 390 -18.11 17.14 -0.61
N MET A 391 -18.13 15.85 -0.97
CA MET A 391 -19.37 15.06 -1.00
C MET A 391 -19.94 14.85 0.40
N GLN A 392 -19.09 14.60 1.40
CA GLN A 392 -19.50 14.40 2.78
C GLN A 392 -20.06 15.68 3.41
N GLU A 393 -19.43 16.83 3.16
CA GLU A 393 -19.90 18.14 3.63
C GLU A 393 -21.28 18.48 3.06
N LYS A 394 -21.48 18.29 1.75
CA LYS A 394 -22.78 18.50 1.09
C LYS A 394 -23.87 17.54 1.58
N ALA A 395 -23.50 16.29 1.91
CA ALA A 395 -24.45 15.34 2.49
C ALA A 395 -24.91 15.77 3.89
N LEU A 396 -24.00 16.34 4.69
CA LEU A 396 -24.30 16.88 6.02
C LEU A 396 -25.20 18.13 5.94
N GLU A 397 -24.90 19.08 5.05
CA GLU A 397 -25.73 20.28 4.83
C GLU A 397 -27.15 19.91 4.40
N ARG A 398 -27.29 18.90 3.54
CA ARG A 398 -28.60 18.43 3.07
C ARG A 398 -29.40 17.71 4.16
N GLY A 399 -28.73 17.12 5.16
CA GLY A 399 -29.34 16.55 6.36
C GLY A 399 -29.82 17.60 7.36
N GLY A 400 -29.12 18.75 7.44
CA GLY A 400 -29.42 19.84 8.38
C GLY A 400 -30.65 20.69 8.02
N ILE A 401 -30.99 20.80 6.73
CA ILE A 401 -32.11 21.65 6.26
C ILE A 401 -33.49 21.08 6.65
N ARG A 402 -33.59 19.84 7.14
CA ARG A 402 -34.86 19.25 7.60
C ARG A 402 -35.27 19.61 9.03
N HIS A 403 -34.49 20.39 9.79
CA HIS A 403 -34.78 20.63 11.20
C HIS A 403 -35.05 22.09 11.62
N SER A 404 -35.20 23.05 10.70
CA SER A 404 -35.43 24.47 11.07
C SER A 404 -36.70 25.13 10.50
N GLN A 405 -37.75 24.36 10.18
CA GLN A 405 -39.08 24.93 9.96
C GLN A 405 -40.17 24.07 10.62
N SER A 406 -40.47 24.35 11.89
CA SER A 406 -41.76 24.00 12.48
C SER A 406 -42.14 25.02 13.57
N GLY A 407 -42.57 26.20 13.11
CA GLY A 407 -43.35 27.16 13.90
C GLY A 407 -44.70 27.37 13.20
N GLN A 408 -45.79 27.19 13.96
CA GLN A 408 -47.20 27.48 13.64
C GLN A 408 -47.91 26.61 12.58
N SER A 409 -48.79 25.71 13.02
CA SER A 409 -50.24 25.97 13.14
C SER A 409 -51.09 24.67 13.25
N SER A 410 -52.15 24.84 14.04
CA SER A 410 -53.27 24.00 14.47
C SER A 410 -53.92 22.96 13.54
N SER A 411 -54.30 21.83 14.18
CA SER A 411 -55.53 21.02 14.05
C SER A 411 -55.94 20.38 12.71
N ALA A 412 -55.84 19.04 12.63
CA ALA A 412 -56.97 18.14 12.32
C ALA A 412 -56.54 16.67 12.43
N SER A 413 -57.32 15.90 13.16
CA SER A 413 -57.21 14.46 13.41
C SER A 413 -57.65 13.62 12.20
N PHE A 414 -56.77 12.76 11.67
CA PHE A 414 -57.14 11.58 10.86
C PHE A 414 -56.12 10.44 11.07
N PRO A 415 -56.54 9.15 11.14
CA PRO A 415 -55.66 8.03 11.46
C PRO A 415 -54.87 7.53 10.23
N PRO A 416 -53.69 6.90 10.39
CA PRO A 416 -52.84 6.50 9.28
C PRO A 416 -53.22 5.10 8.79
N LYS A 417 -53.85 5.01 7.62
CA LYS A 417 -53.89 3.76 6.84
C LYS A 417 -53.46 4.04 5.40
N LEU A 418 -52.50 3.21 4.96
CA LEU A 418 -52.08 2.98 3.58
C LEU A 418 -51.25 4.08 2.90
N ARG A 419 -49.93 4.03 3.08
CA ARG A 419 -48.99 4.53 2.07
C ARG A 419 -47.64 3.82 2.09
N PHE A 420 -47.55 2.66 1.46
CA PHE A 420 -46.27 2.08 1.03
C PHE A 420 -46.40 1.45 -0.36
N MET A 421 -46.77 2.27 -1.33
CA MET A 421 -46.39 2.05 -2.72
C MET A 421 -45.94 3.38 -3.31
N GLN A 422 -44.77 3.84 -2.85
CA GLN A 422 -43.96 4.75 -3.63
C GLN A 422 -42.70 4.00 -3.99
N GLN A 423 -42.83 3.27 -5.10
CA GLN A 423 -41.79 2.92 -6.05
C GLN A 423 -40.50 3.69 -5.76
N ARG A 424 -39.50 2.95 -5.26
CA ARG A 424 -38.12 3.38 -5.06
C ARG A 424 -37.55 3.74 -6.44
N ARG A 425 -37.99 4.87 -6.99
CA ARG A 425 -37.34 5.53 -8.12
C ARG A 425 -35.91 5.75 -7.68
N ALA A 426 -35.00 5.30 -8.55
CA ALA A 426 -33.60 5.64 -8.49
C ALA A 426 -33.45 7.11 -8.05
N SER A 427 -32.49 7.37 -7.16
CA SER A 427 -32.02 8.71 -6.89
C SER A 427 -31.40 9.28 -8.16
N THR A 428 -32.24 9.67 -9.12
CA THR A 428 -31.90 10.63 -10.15
C THR A 428 -31.65 11.93 -9.40
N VAL A 429 -30.38 12.19 -9.12
CA VAL A 429 -29.92 13.51 -8.70
C VAL A 429 -30.48 14.49 -9.74
N PRO A 430 -31.34 15.45 -9.36
CA PRO A 430 -31.97 16.32 -10.33
C PRO A 430 -30.88 17.12 -11.04
N THR A 431 -31.07 17.28 -12.35
CA THR A 431 -30.20 17.92 -13.35
C THR A 431 -29.77 19.36 -13.00
N PHE A 432 -30.36 19.95 -11.95
CA PHE A 432 -30.03 21.28 -11.43
C PHE A 432 -28.77 21.28 -10.52
N THR A 433 -28.39 20.14 -9.95
CA THR A 433 -27.19 20.02 -9.08
C THR A 433 -25.88 19.94 -9.87
N ILE A 434 -25.94 19.60 -11.16
CA ILE A 434 -24.78 19.51 -12.07
C ILE A 434 -24.38 20.92 -12.56
N LYS A 435 -25.35 21.81 -12.80
CA LYS A 435 -25.08 23.17 -13.31
C LYS A 435 -24.28 24.08 -12.36
N ARG A 436 -24.28 23.83 -11.04
CA ARG A 436 -23.47 24.58 -10.07
C ARG A 436 -22.14 23.89 -9.73
N MET A 437 -22.03 22.57 -9.92
CA MET A 437 -20.72 21.88 -9.94
C MET A 437 -19.94 22.14 -11.24
N ALA A 438 -20.65 22.48 -12.32
CA ALA A 438 -20.10 22.83 -13.63
C ALA A 438 -19.26 24.12 -13.67
N ALA A 439 -19.37 25.01 -12.67
CA ALA A 439 -18.68 26.31 -12.71
C ALA A 439 -17.35 26.36 -11.92
N GLU A 440 -17.18 25.56 -10.86
CA GLU A 440 -16.01 25.70 -9.96
C GLU A 440 -15.20 24.40 -9.73
N GLY A 441 -15.71 23.22 -10.12
CA GLY A 441 -15.04 21.94 -9.82
C GLY A 441 -15.16 20.84 -10.89
N ALA A 442 -15.68 21.14 -12.08
CA ALA A 442 -15.88 20.15 -13.15
C ALA A 442 -14.58 19.51 -13.66
N TRP A 443 -13.47 20.25 -13.60
CA TRP A 443 -12.17 19.78 -14.07
C TRP A 443 -11.53 18.71 -13.15
N MET A 444 -11.94 18.67 -11.88
CA MET A 444 -11.26 17.91 -10.84
C MET A 444 -11.41 16.38 -11.02
N PRO A 445 -12.60 15.83 -11.32
CA PRO A 445 -12.74 14.43 -11.72
C PRO A 445 -11.92 14.06 -12.96
N ALA A 446 -11.94 14.90 -14.00
CA ALA A 446 -11.21 14.68 -15.24
C ALA A 446 -9.70 14.60 -15.02
N VAL A 447 -9.13 15.56 -14.28
CA VAL A 447 -7.69 15.57 -13.94
C VAL A 447 -7.32 14.35 -13.10
N GLY A 448 -8.16 13.98 -12.12
CA GLY A 448 -7.94 12.76 -11.33
C GLY A 448 -7.93 11.50 -12.21
N ASN A 449 -8.86 11.39 -13.15
CA ASN A 449 -8.92 10.27 -14.08
C ASN A 449 -7.68 10.18 -14.97
N VAL A 450 -7.27 11.30 -15.58
CA VAL A 450 -6.05 11.35 -16.40
C VAL A 450 -4.82 10.96 -15.57
N ALA A 451 -4.69 11.47 -14.35
CA ALA A 451 -3.59 11.13 -13.45
C ALA A 451 -3.57 9.62 -13.12
N THR A 452 -4.73 9.03 -12.80
CA THR A 452 -4.81 7.58 -12.51
C THR A 452 -4.44 6.70 -13.70
N VAL A 453 -4.89 7.06 -14.91
CA VAL A 453 -4.58 6.32 -16.14
C VAL A 453 -3.10 6.44 -16.49
N MET A 454 -2.53 7.65 -16.41
CA MET A 454 -1.10 7.87 -16.64
C MET A 454 -0.24 7.13 -15.62
N CYS A 455 -0.59 7.20 -14.33
CA CYS A 455 0.09 6.45 -13.27
C CYS A 455 0.07 4.94 -13.57
N PHE A 456 -1.10 4.38 -13.89
CA PHE A 456 -1.24 2.97 -14.22
C PHE A 456 -0.43 2.58 -15.46
N ALA A 457 -0.47 3.38 -16.53
CA ALA A 457 0.30 3.14 -17.75
C ALA A 457 1.82 3.16 -17.49
N ILE A 458 2.32 4.13 -16.74
CA ILE A 458 3.74 4.21 -16.37
C ILE A 458 4.14 3.01 -15.50
N CYS A 459 3.29 2.60 -14.55
CA CYS A 459 3.56 1.40 -13.74
C CYS A 459 3.59 0.12 -14.59
N LEU A 460 2.79 0.01 -15.66
CA LEU A 460 2.89 -1.12 -16.60
C LEU A 460 4.22 -1.10 -17.37
N ILE A 461 4.68 0.07 -17.82
CA ILE A 461 5.99 0.21 -18.49
C ILE A 461 7.12 -0.17 -17.52
N LEU A 462 7.07 0.31 -16.28
CA LEU A 462 8.01 -0.08 -15.23
C LEU A 462 7.99 -1.58 -14.95
N ASN A 463 6.80 -2.20 -14.96
CA ASN A 463 6.68 -3.64 -14.77
C ASN A 463 7.40 -4.43 -15.87
N VAL A 464 7.28 -3.98 -17.12
CA VAL A 464 7.98 -4.58 -18.27
C VAL A 464 9.50 -4.41 -18.10
N ASN A 465 9.96 -3.20 -17.77
CA ASN A 465 11.40 -2.90 -17.72
C ASN A 465 12.11 -3.52 -16.50
N ILE A 466 11.46 -3.58 -15.32
CA ILE A 466 12.09 -4.06 -14.08
C ILE A 466 11.92 -5.56 -13.88
N THR A 467 10.73 -6.10 -14.17
CA THR A 467 10.39 -7.51 -13.87
C THR A 467 10.25 -8.40 -15.10
N GLY A 468 10.52 -7.85 -16.30
CA GLY A 468 10.29 -8.57 -17.56
C GLY A 468 8.80 -8.78 -17.87
N GLY A 469 7.90 -7.99 -17.28
CA GLY A 469 6.46 -8.13 -17.49
C GLY A 469 5.83 -9.25 -16.67
N SER A 470 6.19 -9.35 -15.38
CA SER A 470 5.67 -10.37 -14.48
C SER A 470 4.13 -10.39 -14.43
N ASN A 471 3.55 -11.57 -14.66
CA ASN A 471 2.10 -11.79 -14.59
C ASN A 471 1.52 -11.57 -13.20
N ARG A 472 2.35 -11.59 -12.14
CA ARG A 472 1.89 -11.38 -10.76
C ARG A 472 1.68 -9.91 -10.45
N ALA A 473 2.45 -9.02 -11.09
CA ALA A 473 2.42 -7.59 -10.81
C ALA A 473 1.09 -6.93 -11.21
N ILE A 474 0.40 -7.43 -12.24
CA ILE A 474 -0.88 -6.85 -12.68
C ILE A 474 -1.94 -6.88 -11.56
N PHE A 475 -1.92 -7.89 -10.69
CA PHE A 475 -2.84 -7.98 -9.55
C PHE A 475 -2.57 -6.92 -8.47
N PHE A 476 -1.33 -6.43 -8.38
CA PHE A 476 -0.95 -5.33 -7.49
C PHE A 476 -1.16 -3.96 -8.13
N LEU A 477 -1.04 -3.85 -9.46
CA LEU A 477 -1.19 -2.59 -10.20
C LEU A 477 -2.65 -2.25 -10.53
N ALA A 478 -3.48 -3.24 -10.88
CA ALA A 478 -4.87 -3.01 -11.28
C ALA A 478 -5.73 -2.27 -10.23
N PRO A 479 -5.54 -2.47 -8.90
CA PRO A 479 -6.24 -1.68 -7.87
C PRO A 479 -6.03 -0.17 -7.95
N ILE A 480 -4.98 0.34 -8.62
CA ILE A 480 -4.80 1.79 -8.85
C ILE A 480 -6.01 2.38 -9.56
N LEU A 481 -6.67 1.61 -10.44
CA LEU A 481 -7.86 2.04 -11.17
C LEU A 481 -9.10 2.24 -10.28
N LEU A 482 -9.08 1.80 -9.02
CA LEU A 482 -10.14 2.12 -8.05
C LEU A 482 -10.16 3.61 -7.65
N LEU A 483 -9.11 4.35 -7.99
CA LEU A 483 -9.02 5.79 -7.83
C LEU A 483 -9.75 6.57 -8.93
N LEU A 484 -10.20 5.91 -10.00
CA LEU A 484 -11.04 6.54 -11.02
C LEU A 484 -12.27 7.19 -10.39
N ASN A 485 -12.58 8.39 -10.88
CA ASN A 485 -13.69 9.24 -10.50
C ASN A 485 -14.80 9.16 -11.55
N GLN A 486 -16.03 9.36 -11.10
CA GLN A 486 -17.17 9.53 -11.99
C GLN A 486 -17.03 10.87 -12.71
N ASP A 487 -17.14 10.85 -14.04
CA ASP A 487 -17.04 12.04 -14.86
C ASP A 487 -18.00 11.94 -16.05
N SER A 488 -18.70 13.04 -16.36
CA SER A 488 -19.59 13.12 -17.52
C SER A 488 -18.82 13.14 -18.84
N ASP A 489 -17.57 13.62 -18.82
CA ASP A 489 -16.86 13.99 -20.05
C ASP A 489 -16.02 12.82 -20.59
N PHE A 490 -15.35 12.06 -19.72
CA PHE A 490 -14.54 10.90 -20.14
C PHE A 490 -15.26 9.55 -20.01
N VAL A 491 -16.16 9.38 -19.03
CA VAL A 491 -16.78 8.08 -18.72
C VAL A 491 -18.26 8.26 -18.38
N ALA A 492 -19.03 8.77 -19.35
CA ALA A 492 -20.46 9.10 -19.26
C ALA A 492 -21.40 7.95 -18.81
N GLY A 493 -20.88 6.75 -18.56
CA GLY A 493 -21.63 5.58 -18.06
C GLY A 493 -21.20 5.06 -16.69
N PHE A 494 -20.14 5.62 -16.06
CA PHE A 494 -19.58 5.11 -14.80
C PHE A 494 -20.32 5.62 -13.56
N GLY A 495 -21.05 4.73 -12.88
CA GLY A 495 -21.65 5.00 -11.57
C GLY A 495 -20.92 4.28 -10.42
N ASP A 496 -21.29 4.60 -9.16
CA ASP A 496 -20.68 4.02 -7.95
C ASP A 496 -20.79 2.50 -7.89
N LYS A 497 -21.79 1.94 -8.58
CA LYS A 497 -21.98 0.50 -8.71
C LYS A 497 -20.83 -0.13 -9.49
N GLN A 498 -20.33 0.50 -10.55
CA GLN A 498 -19.37 -0.09 -11.49
C GLN A 498 -17.90 0.07 -11.09
N ARG A 499 -17.62 0.46 -9.84
CA ARG A 499 -16.28 0.77 -9.36
C ARG A 499 -15.23 -0.33 -9.61
N TYR A 500 -15.63 -1.60 -9.56
CA TYR A 500 -14.73 -2.75 -9.73
C TYR A 500 -14.51 -3.16 -11.19
N PHE A 501 -15.32 -2.65 -12.13
CA PHE A 501 -15.25 -3.00 -13.55
C PHE A 501 -13.89 -2.72 -14.21
N PRO A 502 -13.22 -1.57 -14.00
CA PRO A 502 -11.97 -1.27 -14.72
C PRO A 502 -10.87 -2.24 -14.27
N VAL A 503 -10.86 -2.60 -12.99
CA VAL A 503 -9.90 -3.52 -12.39
C VAL A 503 -10.02 -4.90 -13.04
N THR A 504 -11.24 -5.43 -13.15
CA THR A 504 -11.47 -6.78 -13.70
C THR A 504 -11.18 -6.83 -15.20
N VAL A 505 -11.62 -5.80 -15.94
CA VAL A 505 -11.37 -5.70 -17.39
C VAL A 505 -9.87 -5.61 -17.67
N VAL A 506 -9.14 -4.75 -16.96
CA VAL A 506 -7.70 -4.56 -17.23
C VAL A 506 -6.88 -5.80 -16.88
N ILE A 507 -7.19 -6.52 -15.80
CA ILE A 507 -6.51 -7.80 -15.49
C ILE A 507 -6.76 -8.81 -16.62
N SER A 508 -8.02 -8.97 -17.05
CA SER A 508 -8.36 -9.91 -18.14
C SER A 508 -7.69 -9.52 -19.47
N ALA A 509 -7.77 -8.24 -19.86
CA ALA A 509 -7.17 -7.74 -21.09
C ALA A 509 -5.65 -7.85 -21.09
N TYR A 510 -4.99 -7.53 -19.98
CA TYR A 510 -3.53 -7.66 -19.85
C TYR A 510 -3.08 -9.11 -20.02
N LEU A 511 -3.73 -10.05 -19.35
CA LEU A 511 -3.40 -11.47 -19.48
C LEU A 511 -3.67 -12.02 -20.88
N ILE A 512 -4.74 -11.58 -21.54
CA ILE A 512 -5.05 -11.96 -22.93
C ILE A 512 -3.97 -11.42 -23.89
N LEU A 513 -3.66 -10.12 -23.81
CA LEU A 513 -2.67 -9.49 -24.69
C LEU A 513 -1.28 -10.09 -24.49
N THR A 514 -0.86 -10.30 -23.24
CA THR A 514 0.43 -10.92 -22.95
C THR A 514 0.46 -12.40 -23.30
N ALA A 515 -0.67 -13.12 -23.26
CA ALA A 515 -0.75 -14.51 -23.73
C ALA A 515 -0.62 -14.59 -25.25
N LEU A 516 -1.32 -13.71 -25.98
CA LEU A 516 -1.19 -13.60 -27.44
C LEU A 516 0.23 -13.22 -27.85
N TYR A 517 0.85 -12.29 -27.15
CA TYR A 517 2.25 -11.91 -27.39
C TYR A 517 3.20 -13.08 -27.15
N SER A 518 3.01 -13.86 -26.07
CA SER A 518 3.81 -15.07 -25.81
C SER A 518 3.70 -16.08 -26.94
N ILE A 519 2.46 -16.39 -27.36
CA ILE A 519 2.20 -17.35 -28.43
C ILE A 519 2.85 -16.86 -29.73
N TRP A 520 2.77 -15.56 -30.02
CA TRP A 520 3.40 -14.95 -31.18
C TRP A 520 4.93 -15.05 -31.14
N GLU A 521 5.54 -14.74 -30.00
CA GLU A 521 6.99 -14.82 -29.79
C GLU A 521 7.51 -16.24 -29.95
N ASP A 522 6.81 -17.23 -29.38
CA ASP A 522 7.16 -18.65 -29.47
C ASP A 522 7.10 -19.19 -30.92
N ILE A 523 6.16 -18.69 -31.73
CA ILE A 523 6.05 -19.03 -33.17
C ILE A 523 7.22 -18.46 -33.97
N TRP A 524 7.62 -17.22 -33.68
CA TRP A 524 8.59 -16.49 -34.52
C TRP A 524 10.04 -16.73 -34.12
N HIS A 525 10.31 -16.90 -32.83
CA HIS A 525 11.66 -17.03 -32.30
C HIS A 525 12.08 -18.47 -32.01
N GLY A 526 11.17 -19.45 -32.13
CA GLY A 526 11.45 -20.89 -32.11
C GLY A 526 12.40 -21.30 -30.98
N ASN A 527 11.89 -21.62 -29.79
CA ASN A 527 12.76 -21.96 -28.66
C ASN A 527 13.57 -23.24 -28.95
N ALA A 528 14.89 -23.07 -29.13
CA ALA A 528 15.88 -24.15 -29.27
C ALA A 528 16.38 -24.69 -27.91
N GLY A 529 15.51 -24.74 -26.90
CA GLY A 529 15.82 -25.24 -25.56
C GLY A 529 15.30 -26.66 -25.35
N TRP A 530 16.20 -27.64 -25.22
CA TRP A 530 15.90 -29.01 -24.77
C TRP A 530 15.45 -29.02 -23.28
N GLY A 531 14.25 -28.52 -23.01
CA GLY A 531 13.51 -28.71 -21.76
C GLY A 531 12.26 -29.53 -22.03
N LEU A 532 11.87 -30.37 -21.08
CA LEU A 532 10.81 -31.38 -21.17
C LEU A 532 9.37 -30.77 -21.22
N GLU A 533 9.15 -29.74 -22.05
CA GLU A 533 7.83 -29.16 -22.34
C GLU A 533 7.53 -29.37 -23.83
N ILE A 534 6.49 -30.16 -24.11
CA ILE A 534 6.08 -30.55 -25.46
C ILE A 534 5.50 -29.33 -26.18
N GLY A 535 6.35 -28.59 -26.91
CA GLY A 535 5.93 -27.44 -27.69
C GLY A 535 7.01 -26.98 -28.65
N GLY A 536 7.23 -27.75 -29.72
CA GLY A 536 8.04 -27.28 -30.85
C GLY A 536 7.39 -26.10 -31.58
N PRO A 537 8.10 -25.47 -32.54
CA PRO A 537 7.63 -24.36 -33.37
C PRO A 537 6.57 -24.80 -34.41
N ASP A 538 5.60 -25.62 -33.99
CA ASP A 538 4.58 -26.17 -34.85
C ASP A 538 3.30 -25.35 -34.77
N TRP A 539 2.67 -25.10 -35.92
CA TRP A 539 1.35 -24.49 -36.05
C TRP A 539 0.30 -25.09 -35.10
N PHE A 540 0.46 -26.37 -34.75
CA PHE A 540 -0.38 -27.07 -33.78
C PHE A 540 -0.31 -26.46 -32.37
N PHE A 541 0.87 -26.05 -31.90
CA PHE A 541 1.05 -25.37 -30.61
C PHE A 541 0.29 -24.04 -30.57
N ALA A 542 0.40 -23.25 -31.66
CA ALA A 542 -0.30 -21.98 -31.80
C ALA A 542 -1.81 -22.16 -31.80
N VAL A 543 -2.33 -23.05 -32.65
CA VAL A 543 -3.77 -23.33 -32.75
C VAL A 543 -4.33 -23.87 -31.43
N LYS A 544 -3.62 -24.80 -30.78
CA LYS A 544 -4.01 -25.34 -29.46
C LYS A 544 -4.13 -24.25 -28.42
N ASN A 545 -3.09 -23.43 -28.23
CA ASN A 545 -3.06 -22.42 -27.18
C ASN A 545 -4.01 -21.24 -27.48
N VAL A 546 -4.21 -20.86 -28.75
CA VAL A 546 -5.23 -19.87 -29.14
C VAL A 546 -6.65 -20.40 -28.90
N ALA A 547 -6.94 -21.65 -29.25
CA ALA A 547 -8.24 -22.27 -28.99
C ALA A 547 -8.55 -22.34 -27.48
N LEU A 548 -7.56 -22.75 -26.67
CA LEU A 548 -7.68 -22.76 -25.22
C LEU A 548 -7.83 -21.35 -24.62
N LEU A 549 -7.19 -20.34 -25.20
CA LEU A 549 -7.37 -18.94 -24.78
C LEU A 549 -8.80 -18.46 -25.07
N ILE A 550 -9.31 -18.69 -26.28
CA ILE A 550 -10.68 -18.31 -26.68
C ILE A 550 -11.73 -18.95 -25.77
N LEU A 551 -11.47 -20.20 -25.34
CA LEU A 551 -12.34 -20.95 -24.45
C LEU A 551 -12.56 -20.27 -23.08
N THR A 552 -11.62 -19.43 -22.64
CA THR A 552 -11.75 -18.66 -21.39
C THR A 552 -12.64 -17.41 -21.53
N PHE A 553 -12.84 -16.86 -22.73
CA PHE A 553 -13.51 -15.56 -22.92
C PHE A 553 -14.94 -15.50 -22.39
N PRO A 554 -15.81 -16.54 -22.56
CA PRO A 554 -17.20 -16.47 -22.11
C PRO A 554 -17.34 -16.16 -20.62
N SER A 555 -16.48 -16.75 -19.76
CA SER A 555 -16.55 -16.54 -18.30
C SER A 555 -16.18 -15.09 -17.92
N HIS A 556 -15.13 -14.54 -18.53
CA HIS A 556 -14.69 -13.16 -18.32
C HIS A 556 -15.69 -12.13 -18.85
N ILE A 557 -16.29 -12.37 -20.02
CA ILE A 557 -17.30 -11.49 -20.63
C ILE A 557 -18.58 -11.46 -19.78
N LEU A 558 -19.08 -12.63 -19.34
CA LEU A 558 -20.27 -12.70 -18.50
C LEU A 558 -20.05 -12.00 -17.15
N PHE A 559 -18.88 -12.23 -16.53
CA PHE A 559 -18.53 -11.58 -15.27
C PHE A 559 -18.39 -10.06 -15.43
N ASN A 560 -17.69 -9.57 -16.45
CA ASN A 560 -17.56 -8.13 -16.70
C ASN A 560 -18.92 -7.49 -16.99
N ARG A 561 -19.81 -8.18 -17.72
CA ARG A 561 -21.20 -7.74 -17.92
C ARG A 561 -22.00 -7.72 -16.61
N PHE A 562 -21.78 -8.68 -15.72
CA PHE A 562 -22.39 -8.73 -14.39
C PHE A 562 -21.91 -7.56 -13.51
N VAL A 563 -20.60 -7.31 -13.44
CA VAL A 563 -20.01 -6.18 -12.71
C VAL A 563 -20.45 -4.83 -13.31
N TRP A 564 -20.71 -4.77 -14.61
CA TRP A 564 -21.22 -3.53 -15.22
C TRP A 564 -22.69 -3.24 -14.89
N SER A 565 -23.55 -4.25 -14.96
CA SER A 565 -25.01 -4.08 -14.88
C SER A 565 -25.57 -4.26 -13.46
N TYR A 566 -24.92 -5.08 -12.61
CA TYR A 566 -25.45 -5.56 -11.33
C TYR A 566 -26.90 -6.09 -11.42
N THR A 567 -27.37 -6.43 -12.62
CA THR A 567 -28.70 -6.99 -12.84
C THR A 567 -28.64 -8.49 -12.63
N LYS A 568 -29.67 -9.05 -11.99
CA LYS A 568 -29.83 -10.49 -11.81
C LYS A 568 -29.72 -11.19 -13.17
N GLN A 569 -28.66 -11.96 -13.37
CA GLN A 569 -28.56 -12.91 -14.47
C GLN A 569 -29.09 -14.27 -14.01
N THR A 570 -29.54 -15.11 -14.94
CA THR A 570 -30.00 -16.46 -14.64
C THR A 570 -28.84 -17.31 -14.11
N ASP A 571 -29.01 -17.94 -12.95
CA ASP A 571 -27.98 -18.72 -12.23
C ASP A 571 -27.35 -19.86 -13.07
N SER A 572 -28.02 -20.28 -14.15
CA SER A 572 -27.56 -21.32 -15.07
C SER A 572 -26.35 -20.94 -15.93
N MET A 573 -26.22 -19.67 -16.33
CA MET A 573 -25.17 -19.25 -17.28
C MET A 573 -23.76 -19.26 -16.67
N PRO A 574 -23.53 -18.73 -15.45
CA PRO A 574 -22.22 -18.81 -14.79
C PRO A 574 -21.81 -20.25 -14.43
N LEU A 575 -22.79 -21.10 -14.12
CA LEU A 575 -22.55 -22.51 -13.79
C LEU A 575 -22.08 -23.29 -15.04
N LEU A 576 -22.64 -22.98 -16.21
CA LEU A 576 -22.28 -23.59 -17.49
C LEU A 576 -20.89 -23.17 -17.98
N THR A 577 -20.47 -21.94 -17.68
CA THR A 577 -19.13 -21.44 -18.09
C THR A 577 -18.00 -21.88 -17.16
N CYS A 578 -18.32 -22.36 -15.95
CA CYS A 578 -17.32 -22.86 -15.00
C CYS A 578 -16.48 -24.04 -15.56
N PRO A 579 -17.08 -25.14 -16.06
CA PRO A 579 -16.32 -26.28 -16.60
C PRO A 579 -15.54 -25.92 -17.87
N LEU A 580 -15.98 -24.89 -18.61
CA LEU A 580 -15.32 -24.41 -19.82
C LEU A 580 -13.91 -23.88 -19.55
N ASN A 581 -13.62 -23.45 -18.31
CA ASN A 581 -12.29 -22.98 -17.91
C ASN A 581 -11.35 -24.09 -17.41
N LEU A 582 -11.81 -25.35 -17.30
CA LEU A 582 -10.94 -26.47 -16.88
C LEU A 582 -9.92 -26.88 -17.96
N PRO A 583 -10.27 -27.00 -19.26
CA PRO A 583 -9.29 -27.36 -20.28
C PRO A 583 -8.10 -26.40 -20.37
N PRO A 584 -8.27 -25.06 -20.30
CA PRO A 584 -7.14 -24.13 -20.29
C PRO A 584 -6.25 -24.24 -19.05
N ILE A 585 -6.76 -24.71 -17.91
CA ILE A 585 -5.96 -24.92 -16.69
C ILE A 585 -5.06 -26.16 -16.83
N ILE A 586 -5.60 -27.23 -17.41
CA ILE A 586 -4.94 -28.53 -17.48
C ILE A 586 -4.04 -28.65 -18.72
N MET A 587 -4.52 -28.19 -19.88
CA MET A 587 -3.92 -28.49 -21.19
C MET A 587 -3.18 -27.32 -21.84
N ALA A 588 -3.30 -26.08 -21.33
CA ALA A 588 -2.56 -24.97 -21.89
C ALA A 588 -1.08 -25.07 -21.54
N ASP A 589 -0.20 -24.71 -22.47
CA ASP A 589 1.24 -24.68 -22.19
C ASP A 589 1.63 -23.31 -21.63
N VAL A 590 0.90 -22.26 -22.04
CA VAL A 590 1.16 -20.89 -21.59
C VAL A 590 0.59 -20.64 -20.19
N ILE A 591 1.46 -20.34 -19.23
CA ILE A 591 1.08 -20.04 -17.82
C ILE A 591 -0.01 -18.95 -17.73
N LYS A 592 0.04 -17.95 -18.61
CA LYS A 592 -0.95 -16.85 -18.68
C LYS A 592 -2.36 -17.35 -18.96
N ALA A 593 -2.52 -18.34 -19.85
CA ALA A 593 -3.80 -18.98 -20.15
C ALA A 593 -4.30 -19.83 -18.97
N LYS A 594 -3.41 -20.51 -18.25
CA LYS A 594 -3.77 -21.23 -17.01
C LYS A 594 -4.31 -20.29 -15.93
N ILE A 595 -3.62 -19.16 -15.71
CA ILE A 595 -4.05 -18.12 -14.76
C ILE A 595 -5.41 -17.56 -15.16
N LEU A 596 -5.62 -17.29 -16.46
CA LEU A 596 -6.88 -16.78 -16.98
C LEU A 596 -8.05 -17.78 -16.81
N GLY A 597 -7.79 -19.07 -17.00
CA GLY A 597 -8.76 -20.13 -16.72
C GLY A 597 -9.12 -20.20 -15.23
N LEU A 598 -8.12 -20.16 -14.35
CA LEU A 598 -8.34 -20.16 -12.89
C LEU A 598 -9.14 -18.93 -12.44
N LEU A 599 -8.84 -17.75 -12.99
CA LEU A 599 -9.63 -16.54 -12.77
C LEU A 599 -11.07 -16.69 -13.27
N GLY A 600 -11.29 -17.35 -14.42
CA GLY A 600 -12.63 -17.62 -14.95
C GLY A 600 -13.50 -18.45 -14.00
N ILE A 601 -12.91 -19.43 -13.31
CA ILE A 601 -13.60 -20.22 -12.27
C ILE A 601 -13.94 -19.32 -11.07
N ILE A 602 -12.98 -18.53 -10.59
CA ILE A 602 -13.19 -17.60 -9.46
C ILE A 602 -14.30 -16.61 -9.80
N TYR A 603 -14.30 -16.03 -11.00
CA TYR A 603 -15.30 -15.08 -11.47
C TYR A 603 -16.70 -15.71 -11.53
N SER A 604 -16.80 -16.93 -12.07
CA SER A 604 -18.07 -17.67 -12.12
C SER A 604 -18.61 -17.96 -10.71
N LEU A 605 -17.74 -18.38 -9.79
CA LEU A 605 -18.11 -18.67 -8.40
C LEU A 605 -18.46 -17.41 -7.61
N ALA A 606 -17.69 -16.33 -7.77
CA ALA A 606 -17.97 -15.03 -7.16
C ALA A 606 -19.32 -14.48 -7.64
N GLN A 607 -19.60 -14.55 -8.95
CA GLN A 607 -20.88 -14.15 -9.52
C GLN A 607 -22.04 -14.97 -8.92
N TYR A 608 -21.88 -16.29 -8.77
CA TYR A 608 -22.88 -17.15 -8.16
C TYR A 608 -23.13 -16.82 -6.67
N LEU A 609 -22.07 -16.61 -5.89
CA LEU A 609 -22.21 -16.26 -4.47
C LEU A 609 -22.88 -14.89 -4.26
N ILE A 610 -22.47 -13.89 -5.05
CA ILE A 610 -23.01 -12.52 -4.94
C ILE A 610 -24.49 -12.50 -5.36
N SER A 611 -24.85 -13.16 -6.47
CA SER A 611 -26.24 -13.26 -6.92
C SER A 611 -27.13 -13.98 -5.90
N ARG A 612 -26.65 -15.08 -5.31
CA ARG A 612 -27.35 -15.80 -4.23
C ARG A 612 -27.52 -14.93 -2.98
N GLN A 613 -26.49 -14.19 -2.56
CA GLN A 613 -26.57 -13.30 -1.41
C GLN A 613 -27.57 -12.15 -1.64
N GLN A 614 -27.62 -11.60 -2.85
CA GLN A 614 -28.62 -10.60 -3.24
C GLN A 614 -30.03 -11.18 -3.21
N TYR A 615 -30.23 -12.42 -3.64
CA TYR A 615 -31.53 -13.10 -3.57
C TYR A 615 -32.00 -13.29 -2.12
N ILE A 616 -31.14 -13.82 -1.24
CA ILE A 616 -31.46 -14.01 0.18
C ILE A 616 -31.73 -12.67 0.87
N SER A 617 -30.94 -11.64 0.56
CA SER A 617 -31.13 -10.31 1.14
C SER A 617 -32.42 -9.66 0.62
N GLY A 618 -32.75 -9.83 -0.65
CA GLY A 618 -34.01 -9.34 -1.24
C GLY A 618 -35.25 -10.00 -0.63
N LEU A 619 -35.18 -11.30 -0.33
CA LEU A 619 -36.24 -12.03 0.37
C LEU A 619 -36.46 -11.59 1.82
N LYS A 620 -35.46 -10.98 2.49
CA LYS A 620 -35.62 -10.44 3.85
C LYS A 620 -36.39 -9.11 3.89
N TYR A 621 -36.63 -8.48 2.74
CA TYR A 621 -37.37 -7.21 2.62
C TYR A 621 -38.79 -7.37 2.06
N ILE A 622 -39.19 -8.60 1.73
CA ILE A 622 -40.56 -9.01 1.39
C ILE A 622 -41.11 -9.71 2.64
#